data_AF-A0A9P9CQZ2-F1
#
_entry.id   AF-A0A9P9CQZ2-F1
#
_cell.length_a   1.000
_cell.length_b   1.000
_cell.length_c   1.000
_cell.angle_alpha   90.00
_cell.angle_beta   90.00
_cell.angle_gamma   90.00
#
_symmetry.space_group_name_H-M   'P 1'
#
loop_
_entity.id
_entity.type
_entity.pdbx_description
1 polymer ?
#
loop_
_entity_poly.entity_id
_entity_poly.type
_entity_poly.pdbx_seq_one_letter_code
_entity_poly.pdbx_strand_id
1 'polypeptide(L)'
;ALRNANHCPAGVYIWPSPQSALVWDCVFFVHQGYYNNAVLKLRLMFPATYPAAPPAVHFATDVFHPLVSQRDGLFSLSPRFSDWSPSRHHVYDVLHFIKASFKKDTLKLKDTDCFNKEALRLYRENTSSFAALAAQSATLSQSKSALFDRDHPTLVGKGRDSVIFKETAPDALAKMRASLGLEEWTLGNFE
;
A
#
# COMPACT_ATOMS: atom_id res chain seq x y z
N ALA A 1 -15.92 -4.51 9.99
CA ALA A 1 -15.67 -5.58 9.01
C ALA A 1 -15.82 -5.03 7.59
N LEU A 2 -14.90 -5.32 6.66
CA LEU A 2 -14.92 -4.85 5.26
C LEU A 2 -15.98 -5.59 4.41
N ARG A 3 -17.23 -5.68 4.90
CA ARG A 3 -18.29 -6.49 4.28
C ARG A 3 -18.98 -5.81 3.09
N ASN A 4 -18.85 -4.48 2.98
CA ASN A 4 -19.48 -3.71 1.91
C ASN A 4 -18.48 -3.46 0.78
N ALA A 5 -18.97 -3.48 -0.48
CA ALA A 5 -18.15 -3.30 -1.68
C ALA A 5 -17.26 -2.03 -1.65
N ASN A 6 -17.73 -0.96 -1.01
CA ASN A 6 -17.03 0.33 -0.99
C ASN A 6 -16.04 0.50 0.18
N HIS A 7 -15.93 -0.50 1.06
CA HIS A 7 -15.02 -0.42 2.21
C HIS A 7 -13.55 -0.65 1.83
N CYS A 8 -13.28 -1.41 0.76
CA CYS A 8 -11.93 -1.59 0.26
C CYS A 8 -11.76 -0.80 -1.05
N PRO A 9 -10.83 0.18 -1.11
CA PRO A 9 -10.61 0.91 -2.35
C PRO A 9 -10.07 0.00 -3.45
N ALA A 10 -10.50 0.23 -4.70
CA ALA A 10 -10.00 -0.51 -5.86
C ALA A 10 -8.46 -0.45 -5.95
N GLY A 11 -7.82 -1.57 -6.31
CA GLY A 11 -6.37 -1.71 -6.34
C GLY A 11 -5.73 -1.98 -4.97
N VAL A 12 -6.49 -1.92 -3.88
CA VAL A 12 -6.04 -2.34 -2.54
C VAL A 12 -6.68 -3.69 -2.21
N TYR A 13 -5.84 -4.64 -1.83
CA TYR A 13 -6.23 -6.00 -1.42
C TYR A 13 -5.70 -6.24 -0.03
N ILE A 14 -6.53 -6.76 0.87
CA ILE A 14 -6.19 -6.90 2.30
C ILE A 14 -6.79 -8.17 2.89
N TRP A 15 -6.04 -8.83 3.78
CA TRP A 15 -6.48 -10.02 4.51
C TRP A 15 -5.78 -10.09 5.87
N PRO A 16 -6.39 -10.74 6.87
CA PRO A 16 -5.73 -10.97 8.15
C PRO A 16 -4.54 -11.92 7.99
N SER A 17 -3.46 -11.60 8.69
CA SER A 17 -2.30 -12.48 8.84
C SER A 17 -2.72 -13.81 9.48
N PRO A 18 -2.16 -14.95 9.05
CA PRO A 18 -2.43 -16.25 9.66
C PRO A 18 -2.13 -16.31 11.17
N GLN A 19 -1.18 -15.50 11.64
CA GLN A 19 -0.69 -15.51 13.01
C GLN A 19 -1.55 -14.65 13.96
N SER A 20 -2.22 -13.61 13.44
CA SER A 20 -3.03 -12.73 14.26
C SER A 20 -4.05 -11.94 13.44
N ALA A 21 -5.31 -11.98 13.87
CA ALA A 21 -6.38 -11.15 13.30
C ALA A 21 -6.19 -9.64 13.56
N LEU A 22 -5.28 -9.25 14.47
CA LEU A 22 -4.88 -7.86 14.70
C LEU A 22 -3.73 -7.40 13.79
N VAL A 23 -3.30 -8.23 12.86
CA VAL A 23 -2.30 -7.88 11.85
C VAL A 23 -2.89 -8.19 10.50
N TRP A 24 -3.04 -7.19 9.63
CA TRP A 24 -3.58 -7.38 8.28
C TRP A 24 -2.51 -7.09 7.25
N ASP A 25 -2.29 -8.05 6.36
CA ASP A 25 -1.41 -7.92 5.22
C ASP A 25 -2.16 -7.32 4.05
N CYS A 26 -1.49 -6.42 3.33
CA CYS A 26 -2.10 -5.64 2.28
C CYS A 26 -1.16 -5.47 1.09
N VAL A 27 -1.74 -5.47 -0.10
CA VAL A 27 -1.08 -5.09 -1.35
C VAL A 27 -1.85 -3.95 -1.96
N PHE A 28 -1.14 -2.88 -2.33
CA PHE A 28 -1.67 -1.76 -3.07
C PHE A 28 -1.02 -1.67 -4.45
N PHE A 29 -1.83 -1.87 -5.50
CA PHE A 29 -1.49 -1.63 -6.88
C PHE A 29 -1.83 -0.20 -7.26
N VAL A 30 -0.81 0.60 -7.56
CA VAL A 30 -0.98 2.00 -7.95
C VAL A 30 -1.14 2.08 -9.45
N HIS A 31 -2.25 2.66 -9.93
CA HIS A 31 -2.58 2.69 -11.36
C HIS A 31 -2.35 4.03 -12.06
N GLN A 32 -2.05 5.09 -11.31
CA GLN A 32 -1.94 6.46 -11.84
C GLN A 32 -0.99 7.32 -11.01
N GLY A 33 -0.52 8.43 -11.58
CA GLY A 33 0.34 9.40 -10.90
C GLY A 33 1.82 9.01 -10.89
N TYR A 34 2.60 9.63 -10.01
CA TYR A 34 4.06 9.48 -9.96
C TYR A 34 4.54 8.06 -9.66
N TYR A 35 3.68 7.24 -9.04
CA TYR A 35 3.96 5.87 -8.63
C TYR A 35 3.23 4.85 -9.52
N ASN A 36 2.87 5.22 -10.75
CA ASN A 36 2.16 4.33 -11.67
C ASN A 36 2.85 2.96 -11.78
N ASN A 37 2.05 1.89 -11.79
CA ASN A 37 2.44 0.48 -11.80
C ASN A 37 3.15 -0.02 -10.52
N ALA A 38 3.27 0.79 -9.47
CA ALA A 38 3.89 0.32 -8.22
C ALA A 38 3.06 -0.82 -7.58
N VAL A 39 3.78 -1.81 -7.04
CA VAL A 39 3.22 -2.93 -6.26
C VAL A 39 3.71 -2.81 -4.82
N LEU A 40 2.90 -2.18 -3.98
CA LEU A 40 3.30 -1.79 -2.63
C LEU A 40 2.74 -2.78 -1.60
N LYS A 41 3.61 -3.54 -0.96
CA LYS A 41 3.27 -4.42 0.16
C LYS A 41 3.31 -3.61 1.45
N LEU A 42 2.23 -3.68 2.23
CA LEU A 42 2.09 -2.96 3.49
C LEU A 42 1.35 -3.80 4.53
N ARG A 43 1.48 -3.42 5.80
CA ARG A 43 0.88 -4.11 6.93
C ARG A 43 0.17 -3.13 7.86
N LEU A 44 -1.06 -3.46 8.23
CA LEU A 44 -1.82 -2.78 9.26
C LEU A 44 -1.68 -3.56 10.57
N MET A 45 -1.28 -2.89 11.64
CA MET A 45 -1.19 -3.48 12.98
C MET A 45 -2.18 -2.77 13.89
N PHE A 46 -3.20 -3.49 14.32
CA PHE A 46 -4.24 -2.98 15.19
C PHE A 46 -3.77 -3.08 16.65
N PRO A 47 -3.84 -1.98 17.42
CA PRO A 47 -3.57 -2.06 18.84
C PRO A 47 -4.64 -2.92 19.54
N ALA A 48 -4.30 -3.52 20.68
CA ALA A 48 -5.27 -4.27 21.49
C ALA A 48 -6.47 -3.41 21.96
N THR A 49 -6.28 -2.09 21.99
CA THR A 49 -7.30 -1.09 22.33
C THR A 49 -8.14 -0.64 21.14
N TYR A 50 -7.92 -1.16 19.93
CA TYR A 50 -8.70 -0.78 18.75
C TYR A 50 -10.22 -1.00 19.00
N PRO A 51 -11.09 -0.03 18.67
CA PRO A 51 -10.84 1.18 17.87
C PRO A 51 -10.44 2.44 18.66
N ALA A 52 -10.13 2.38 19.96
CA ALA A 52 -9.75 3.57 20.76
C ALA A 52 -8.52 4.31 20.21
N ALA A 53 -7.62 3.60 19.52
CA ALA A 53 -6.47 4.16 18.81
C ALA A 53 -6.42 3.63 17.37
N PRO A 54 -5.83 4.38 16.41
CA PRO A 54 -5.73 3.95 15.02
C PRO A 54 -4.80 2.74 14.86
N PRO A 55 -4.94 1.96 13.76
CA PRO A 55 -3.93 0.99 13.40
C PRO A 55 -2.64 1.69 12.97
N ALA A 56 -1.49 1.08 13.23
CA ALA A 56 -0.23 1.50 12.64
C ALA A 56 -0.10 0.91 11.24
N VAL A 57 0.35 1.71 10.27
CA VAL A 57 0.54 1.30 8.87
C VAL A 57 2.03 1.29 8.55
N HIS A 58 2.55 0.15 8.09
CA HIS A 58 3.95 0.01 7.70
C HIS A 58 4.08 -0.46 6.25
N PHE A 59 4.86 0.24 5.46
CA PHE A 59 5.26 -0.20 4.13
C PHE A 59 6.42 -1.19 4.26
N ALA A 60 6.21 -2.40 3.77
CA ALA A 60 7.28 -3.39 3.64
C ALA A 60 8.13 -3.10 2.40
N THR A 61 7.47 -2.69 1.30
CA THR A 61 8.13 -2.20 0.09
C THR A 61 8.78 -0.84 0.36
N ASP A 62 10.05 -0.69 -0.02
CA ASP A 62 10.72 0.61 0.02
C ASP A 62 10.11 1.57 -1.00
N VAL A 63 9.75 2.77 -0.55
CA VAL A 63 9.05 3.76 -1.37
C VAL A 63 9.44 5.18 -0.98
N PHE A 64 9.89 5.94 -1.96
CA PHE A 64 10.21 7.35 -1.78
C PHE A 64 8.91 8.18 -1.76
N HIS A 65 8.33 8.38 -0.57
CA HIS A 65 7.05 9.09 -0.40
C HIS A 65 7.06 10.00 0.85
N PRO A 66 6.48 11.22 0.81
CA PRO A 66 6.56 12.18 1.93
C PRO A 66 6.06 11.63 3.27
N LEU A 67 4.96 10.87 3.26
CA LEU A 67 4.37 10.28 4.46
C LEU A 67 4.98 8.96 4.91
N VAL A 68 5.98 8.40 4.19
CA VAL A 68 6.58 7.10 4.53
C VAL A 68 7.99 7.31 5.08
N SER A 69 8.22 6.81 6.29
CA SER A 69 9.54 6.75 6.92
C SER A 69 10.46 5.83 6.13
N GLN A 70 11.62 6.35 5.70
CA GLN A 70 12.64 5.57 4.96
C GLN A 70 13.42 4.60 5.88
N ARG A 71 13.21 4.67 7.20
CA ARG A 71 13.93 3.84 8.17
C ARG A 71 13.22 2.51 8.44
N ASP A 72 11.91 2.58 8.62
CA ASP A 72 11.08 1.48 9.14
C ASP A 72 9.76 1.31 8.35
N GLY A 73 9.53 2.12 7.32
CA GLY A 73 8.33 2.06 6.49
C GLY A 73 7.07 2.60 7.18
N LEU A 74 7.17 3.18 8.38
CA LEU A 74 6.02 3.74 9.08
C LEU A 74 5.35 4.83 8.23
N PHE A 75 4.02 4.73 8.07
CA PHE A 75 3.22 5.68 7.32
C PHE A 75 2.48 6.64 8.24
N SER A 76 2.57 7.93 7.92
CA SER A 76 1.92 8.97 8.71
C SER A 76 0.44 9.09 8.39
N LEU A 77 -0.38 8.91 9.42
CA LEU A 77 -1.82 9.12 9.38
C LEU A 77 -2.23 10.55 9.77
N SER A 78 -1.30 11.39 10.23
CA SER A 78 -1.60 12.71 10.80
C SER A 78 -2.33 13.67 9.86
N PRO A 79 -2.12 13.69 8.52
CA PRO A 79 -2.84 14.65 7.66
C PRO A 79 -4.36 14.52 7.72
N ARG A 80 -4.88 13.34 8.08
CA ARG A 80 -6.33 13.06 8.14
C ARG A 80 -6.81 12.61 9.51
N PHE A 81 -5.93 12.02 10.32
CA PHE A 81 -6.29 11.34 11.56
C PHE A 81 -5.47 11.81 12.76
N SER A 82 -5.06 13.08 12.79
CA SER A 82 -4.39 13.68 13.95
C SER A 82 -5.24 13.65 15.22
N ASP A 83 -6.57 13.73 15.09
CA ASP A 83 -7.56 13.59 16.16
C ASP A 83 -8.41 12.34 15.92
N TRP A 84 -7.81 11.16 16.08
CA TRP A 84 -8.49 9.89 15.84
C TRP A 84 -9.69 9.73 16.78
N SER A 85 -10.88 9.50 16.21
CA SER A 85 -12.11 9.28 16.95
C SER A 85 -12.76 7.96 16.54
N PRO A 86 -12.97 7.01 17.48
CA PRO A 86 -13.56 5.70 17.17
C PRO A 86 -15.00 5.76 16.65
N SER A 87 -15.71 6.87 16.90
CA SER A 87 -17.07 7.09 16.42
C SER A 87 -17.13 7.64 14.99
N ARG A 88 -16.01 8.16 14.47
CA ARG A 88 -15.94 8.80 13.14
C ARG A 88 -15.01 8.09 12.18
N HIS A 89 -13.97 7.45 12.69
CA HIS A 89 -12.91 6.87 11.88
C HIS A 89 -12.87 5.36 12.02
N HIS A 90 -12.78 4.71 10.87
CA HIS A 90 -12.73 3.27 10.76
C HIS A 90 -11.53 2.84 9.93
N VAL A 91 -11.23 1.55 9.96
CA VAL A 91 -10.14 0.99 9.13
C VAL A 91 -10.31 1.29 7.64
N TYR A 92 -11.53 1.31 7.11
CA TYR A 92 -11.74 1.60 5.69
C TYR A 92 -11.40 3.06 5.34
N ASP A 93 -11.55 4.01 6.27
CA ASP A 93 -11.12 5.39 6.06
C ASP A 93 -9.59 5.47 5.92
N VAL A 94 -8.89 4.66 6.72
CA VAL A 94 -7.42 4.51 6.63
C VAL A 94 -7.03 3.92 5.27
N LEU A 95 -7.71 2.87 4.79
CA LEU A 95 -7.44 2.28 3.47
C LEU A 95 -7.66 3.30 2.34
N HIS A 96 -8.76 4.04 2.39
CA HIS A 96 -9.03 5.11 1.42
C HIS A 96 -7.99 6.23 1.50
N PHE A 97 -7.51 6.55 2.70
CA PHE A 97 -6.44 7.54 2.87
C PHE A 97 -5.09 7.05 2.32
N ILE A 98 -4.71 5.79 2.53
CA ILE A 98 -3.52 5.19 1.93
C ILE A 98 -3.59 5.32 0.40
N LYS A 99 -4.72 4.98 -0.23
CA LYS A 99 -4.87 5.16 -1.68
C LYS A 99 -4.79 6.63 -2.09
N ALA A 100 -5.43 7.52 -1.35
CA ALA A 100 -5.46 8.94 -1.66
C ALA A 100 -4.07 9.60 -1.53
N SER A 101 -3.21 9.16 -0.60
CA SER A 101 -1.90 9.79 -0.37
C SER A 101 -0.97 9.76 -1.59
N PHE A 102 -1.19 8.82 -2.52
CA PHE A 102 -0.43 8.70 -3.77
C PHE A 102 -0.97 9.60 -4.90
N LYS A 103 -1.99 10.41 -4.64
CA LYS A 103 -2.56 11.38 -5.60
C LYS A 103 -1.97 12.78 -5.39
N LYS A 104 -1.82 13.51 -6.49
CA LYS A 104 -1.26 14.88 -6.52
C LYS A 104 -1.94 15.83 -5.53
N ASP A 105 -3.27 15.76 -5.40
CA ASP A 105 -4.03 16.65 -4.53
C ASP A 105 -3.74 16.41 -3.04
N THR A 106 -3.49 15.17 -2.65
CA THR A 106 -3.19 14.80 -1.27
C THR A 106 -1.74 15.08 -0.89
N LEU A 107 -0.84 15.23 -1.87
CA LEU A 107 0.57 15.61 -1.63
C LEU A 107 0.77 17.07 -1.21
N LYS A 108 -0.31 17.87 -1.08
CA LYS A 108 -0.30 19.22 -0.49
C LYS A 108 -0.20 19.13 1.05
N LEU A 109 0.88 18.55 1.53
CA LEU A 109 1.12 18.19 2.93
C LEU A 109 1.87 19.29 3.69
N LYS A 110 1.81 19.24 5.01
CA LYS A 110 2.65 20.07 5.90
C LYS A 110 3.91 19.29 6.29
N ASP A 111 4.98 20.02 6.59
CA ASP A 111 6.25 19.43 7.01
C ASP A 111 6.15 18.64 8.32
N THR A 112 5.22 19.03 9.20
CA THR A 112 4.93 18.33 10.46
C THR A 112 4.32 16.95 10.27
N ASP A 113 3.68 16.71 9.12
CA ASP A 113 3.02 15.44 8.84
C ASP A 113 3.96 14.41 8.18
N CYS A 114 5.08 14.87 7.63
CA CYS A 114 5.92 14.09 6.75
C CYS A 114 7.11 13.48 7.47
N PHE A 115 7.25 12.16 7.38
CA PHE A 115 8.45 11.45 7.84
C PHE A 115 9.62 11.64 6.88
N ASN A 116 9.35 11.70 5.57
CA ASN A 116 10.37 11.98 4.55
C ASN A 116 10.25 13.43 4.08
N LYS A 117 10.89 14.34 4.82
CA LYS A 117 10.91 15.78 4.50
C LYS A 117 11.60 16.08 3.18
N GLU A 118 12.57 15.26 2.78
CA GLU A 118 13.26 15.42 1.51
C GLU A 118 12.32 15.14 0.32
N ALA A 119 11.49 14.09 0.41
CA ALA A 119 10.48 13.84 -0.61
C ALA A 119 9.48 15.00 -0.74
N LEU A 120 9.07 15.61 0.38
CA LEU A 120 8.19 16.79 0.35
C LEU A 120 8.90 18.01 -0.27
N ARG A 121 10.16 18.24 0.09
CA ARG A 121 10.99 19.33 -0.44
C ARG A 121 11.15 19.21 -1.94
N LEU A 122 11.55 18.04 -2.44
CA LEU A 122 11.63 17.77 -3.88
C LEU A 122 10.28 17.92 -4.57
N TYR A 123 9.19 17.46 -3.98
CA TYR A 123 7.87 17.64 -4.56
C TYR A 123 7.53 19.12 -4.81
N ARG A 124 7.89 20.00 -3.87
CA ARG A 124 7.63 21.46 -3.93
C ARG A 124 8.61 22.22 -4.81
N GLU A 125 9.89 21.91 -4.71
CA GLU A 125 10.98 22.72 -5.30
C GLU A 125 11.52 22.13 -6.61
N ASN A 126 11.45 20.81 -6.78
CA ASN A 126 12.02 20.09 -7.92
C ASN A 126 11.20 18.85 -8.25
N THR A 127 10.00 19.09 -8.79
CA THR A 127 9.02 18.03 -9.04
C THR A 127 9.52 16.97 -10.02
N SER A 128 10.45 17.29 -10.94
CA SER A 128 11.04 16.30 -11.86
C SER A 128 11.93 15.30 -11.13
N SER A 129 12.78 15.75 -10.20
CA SER A 129 13.58 14.86 -9.34
C SER A 129 12.68 13.99 -8.45
N PHE A 130 11.62 14.58 -7.87
CA PHE A 130 10.63 13.81 -7.11
C PHE A 130 9.98 12.72 -7.98
N ALA A 131 9.52 13.08 -9.18
CA ALA A 131 8.89 12.14 -10.09
C ALA A 131 9.83 11.00 -10.50
N ALA A 132 11.10 11.29 -10.74
CA ALA A 132 12.11 10.28 -11.07
C ALA A 132 12.30 9.26 -9.93
N LEU A 133 12.43 9.74 -8.68
CA LEU A 133 12.59 8.86 -7.51
C LEU A 133 11.32 8.05 -7.19
N ALA A 134 10.15 8.65 -7.37
CA ALA A 134 8.86 7.95 -7.24
C ALA A 134 8.71 6.84 -8.31
N ALA A 135 9.07 7.13 -9.56
CA ALA A 135 9.06 6.15 -10.65
C ALA A 135 10.11 5.04 -10.45
N GLN A 136 11.27 5.37 -9.88
CA GLN A 136 12.28 4.39 -9.49
C GLN A 136 11.72 3.45 -8.40
N SER A 137 11.04 3.99 -7.39
CA SER A 137 10.37 3.19 -6.35
C SER A 137 9.35 2.23 -6.97
N ALA A 138 8.54 2.71 -7.93
CA ALA A 138 7.58 1.88 -8.65
C ALA A 138 8.24 0.75 -9.45
N THR A 139 9.35 1.06 -10.14
CA THR A 139 10.12 0.07 -10.92
C THR A 139 10.71 -1.02 -10.00
N LEU A 140 11.35 -0.62 -8.90
CA LEU A 140 11.98 -1.56 -7.96
C LEU A 140 10.95 -2.46 -7.28
N SER A 141 9.77 -1.93 -6.97
CA SER A 141 8.67 -2.70 -6.37
C SER A 141 8.17 -3.87 -7.24
N GLN A 142 8.39 -3.79 -8.56
CA GLN A 142 8.01 -4.82 -9.53
C GLN A 142 9.15 -5.80 -9.85
N SER A 143 10.34 -5.60 -9.27
CA SER A 143 11.45 -6.51 -9.49
C SER A 143 11.09 -7.92 -9.03
N LYS A 144 11.62 -8.95 -9.73
CA LYS A 144 11.38 -10.35 -9.37
C LYS A 144 11.73 -10.63 -7.90
N SER A 145 12.82 -10.06 -7.41
CA SER A 145 13.21 -10.23 -6.02
C SER A 145 12.22 -9.59 -5.05
N ALA A 146 11.76 -8.35 -5.30
CA ALA A 146 10.76 -7.71 -4.45
C ALA A 146 9.41 -8.45 -4.42
N LEU A 147 9.02 -9.06 -5.54
CA LEU A 147 7.75 -9.76 -5.68
C LEU A 147 7.79 -11.18 -5.10
N PHE A 148 8.83 -11.95 -5.43
CA PHE A 148 8.86 -13.41 -5.28
C PHE A 148 9.88 -13.92 -4.24
N ASP A 149 10.94 -13.17 -3.93
CA ASP A 149 11.97 -13.65 -2.99
C ASP A 149 11.53 -13.45 -1.55
N ARG A 150 11.57 -14.54 -0.76
CA ARG A 150 11.19 -14.51 0.67
C ARG A 150 12.21 -13.75 1.53
N ASP A 151 13.46 -13.75 1.09
CA ASP A 151 14.58 -13.11 1.79
C ASP A 151 14.84 -11.68 1.29
N HIS A 152 13.99 -11.15 0.41
CA HIS A 152 14.11 -9.77 -0.05
C HIS A 152 14.09 -8.82 1.16
N PRO A 153 15.08 -7.93 1.29
CA PRO A 153 15.12 -6.99 2.40
C PRO A 153 13.87 -6.11 2.36
N THR A 154 13.17 -6.03 3.49
CA THR A 154 12.02 -5.13 3.66
C THR A 154 12.32 -4.09 4.72
N LEU A 155 11.65 -2.94 4.66
CA LEU A 155 11.77 -1.90 5.70
C LEU A 155 11.30 -2.38 7.08
N VAL A 156 10.57 -3.50 7.16
CA VAL A 156 10.03 -4.09 8.40
C VAL A 156 10.93 -5.23 8.93
N GLY A 157 12.09 -5.47 8.32
CA GLY A 157 13.08 -6.49 8.71
C GLY A 157 12.93 -7.84 7.99
N LYS A 158 13.86 -8.78 8.24
CA LYS A 158 13.84 -10.15 7.66
C LYS A 158 12.73 -10.99 8.31
N GLY A 159 11.95 -11.71 7.48
CA GLY A 159 11.19 -12.88 7.91
C GLY A 159 9.82 -12.67 8.57
N ARG A 160 9.19 -11.49 8.48
CA ARG A 160 7.84 -11.29 9.02
C ARG A 160 6.76 -11.47 7.97
N ASP A 161 6.42 -12.71 7.63
CA ASP A 161 5.17 -13.16 6.98
C ASP A 161 4.57 -12.20 5.92
N SER A 162 5.42 -11.58 5.08
CA SER A 162 4.93 -10.62 4.10
C SER A 162 4.28 -11.36 2.95
N VAL A 163 3.38 -10.67 2.24
CA VAL A 163 2.75 -11.20 1.03
C VAL A 163 3.83 -11.68 0.06
N ILE A 164 3.87 -12.98 -0.20
CA ILE A 164 4.76 -13.58 -1.20
C ILE A 164 3.91 -13.91 -2.42
N PHE A 165 4.23 -13.26 -3.54
CA PHE A 165 3.67 -13.68 -4.81
C PHE A 165 4.36 -14.96 -5.24
N LYS A 166 3.64 -15.77 -6.02
CA LYS A 166 4.23 -16.92 -6.70
C LYS A 166 4.16 -16.67 -8.19
N GLU A 167 5.30 -16.78 -8.85
CA GLU A 167 5.33 -16.77 -10.31
C GLU A 167 4.47 -17.94 -10.80
N THR A 168 3.49 -17.63 -11.64
CA THR A 168 2.52 -18.60 -12.13
C THR A 168 2.64 -18.64 -13.64
N ALA A 169 2.95 -19.81 -14.20
CA ALA A 169 3.02 -19.99 -15.64
C ALA A 169 1.65 -19.70 -16.29
N PRO A 170 1.59 -19.17 -17.53
CA PRO A 170 0.32 -18.84 -18.20
C PRO A 170 -0.69 -20.00 -18.21
N ASP A 171 -0.24 -21.22 -18.50
CA ASP A 171 -1.10 -22.40 -18.51
C ASP A 171 -1.66 -22.74 -17.13
N ALA A 172 -0.85 -22.56 -16.07
CA ALA A 172 -1.28 -22.79 -14.70
C ALA A 172 -2.28 -21.72 -14.26
N LEU A 173 -2.08 -20.47 -14.68
CA LEU A 173 -3.02 -19.38 -14.43
C LEU A 173 -4.36 -19.64 -15.15
N ALA A 174 -4.33 -20.05 -16.42
CA ALA A 174 -5.53 -20.38 -17.19
C ALA A 174 -6.33 -21.51 -16.54
N LYS A 175 -5.66 -22.59 -16.12
CA LYS A 175 -6.28 -23.69 -15.36
C LYS A 175 -6.90 -23.22 -14.04
N MET A 176 -6.19 -22.39 -13.28
CA MET A 176 -6.69 -21.84 -12.03
C MET A 176 -7.95 -20.98 -12.26
N ARG A 177 -7.92 -20.09 -13.26
CA ARG A 177 -9.07 -19.25 -13.63
C ARG A 177 -10.28 -20.08 -14.03
N ALA A 178 -10.08 -21.08 -14.89
CA ALA A 178 -11.15 -22.00 -15.29
C ALA A 178 -11.75 -22.74 -14.09
N SER A 179 -10.91 -23.20 -13.16
CA SER A 179 -11.38 -23.88 -11.92
C SER A 179 -12.22 -22.99 -11.01
N LEU A 180 -12.00 -21.67 -11.07
CA LEU A 180 -12.74 -20.66 -10.32
C LEU A 180 -13.91 -20.07 -11.11
N GLY A 181 -14.17 -20.55 -12.34
CA GLY A 181 -15.21 -20.00 -13.22
C GLY A 181 -14.94 -18.57 -13.68
N LEU A 182 -13.68 -18.13 -13.69
CA LEU A 182 -13.28 -16.78 -14.08
C LEU A 182 -13.00 -16.73 -15.58
N GLU A 183 -13.76 -15.91 -16.31
CA GLU A 183 -13.53 -15.66 -17.74
C GLU A 183 -12.31 -14.76 -17.98
N GLU A 184 -11.79 -14.77 -19.20
CA GLU A 184 -10.71 -13.88 -19.60
C GLU A 184 -11.17 -12.42 -19.59
N TRP A 185 -10.29 -11.51 -19.17
CA TRP A 185 -10.59 -10.07 -19.25
C TRP A 185 -10.45 -9.60 -20.69
N THR A 186 -11.55 -9.63 -21.44
CA THR A 186 -11.64 -9.00 -22.76
C THR A 186 -12.09 -7.55 -22.61
N LEU A 187 -11.44 -6.63 -23.33
CA LEU A 187 -11.78 -5.20 -23.32
C LEU A 187 -13.24 -4.91 -23.71
N GLY A 188 -13.96 -5.88 -24.29
CA GLY A 188 -15.39 -5.78 -24.63
C GLY A 188 -16.37 -6.08 -23.49
N ASN A 189 -15.92 -6.44 -22.29
CA ASN A 189 -16.82 -6.82 -21.19
C ASN A 189 -17.30 -5.62 -20.35
N PHE A 190 -17.04 -4.38 -20.79
CA PHE A 190 -17.39 -3.13 -20.10
C PHE A 190 -18.17 -2.14 -21.00
N GLU A 191 -18.74 -2.59 -22.12
CA GLU A 191 -19.77 -1.82 -22.84
C GLU A 191 -21.15 -1.97 -22.18
#